data_AF-A0AAE1F4H6-F1
#
_entry.id   AF-A0AAE1F4H6-F1
#
_cell.length_a   1.000
_cell.length_b   1.000
_cell.length_c   1.000
_cell.angle_alpha   90.00
_cell.angle_beta   90.00
_cell.angle_gamma   90.00
#
_symmetry.space_group_name_H-M   'P 1'
#
loop_
_entity.id
_entity.type
_entity.pdbx_description
1 polymer ?
#
loop_
_entity_poly.entity_id
_entity_poly.type
_entity_poly.pdbx_seq_one_letter_code
_entity_poly.pdbx_strand_id
1 'polypeptide(L)'
;MMESGLANTNKSSSSVSVGGKNYNFKSHQCSYCSYSTYFNYLLVRHMRTHTGEKPYSCPHCTYRSSRKDSLKQHLLIHTLVPTDR
;
A
#
# COMPACT_ATOMS: atom_id res chain seq x y z
N MET A 1 16.08 -8.89 11.55
CA MET A 1 14.78 -9.53 11.90
C MET A 1 13.73 -8.44 11.94
N MET A 2 12.93 -8.30 10.88
CA MET A 2 11.69 -7.51 10.90
C MET A 2 10.66 -8.33 10.12
N GLU A 3 10.25 -9.44 10.74
CA GLU A 3 8.99 -10.09 10.38
C GLU A 3 7.88 -9.25 11.00
N SER A 4 7.07 -8.62 10.16
CA SER A 4 5.90 -7.87 10.62
C SER A 4 4.81 -7.99 9.58
N GLY A 5 3.83 -8.84 9.88
CA GLY A 5 2.47 -8.72 9.41
C GLY A 5 2.11 -9.58 8.20
N LEU A 6 1.37 -10.65 8.49
CA LEU A 6 0.67 -11.56 7.57
C LEU A 6 0.14 -10.85 6.32
N ALA A 7 0.86 -10.94 5.21
CA ALA A 7 0.26 -10.68 3.92
C ALA A 7 -0.58 -11.91 3.57
N ASN A 8 -1.89 -11.83 3.86
CA ASN A 8 -2.90 -12.79 3.41
C ASN A 8 -3.00 -12.68 1.88
N THR A 9 -1.95 -13.13 1.17
CA THR A 9 -1.80 -12.96 -0.26
C THR A 9 -2.29 -14.22 -0.95
N ASN A 10 -3.40 -14.09 -1.64
CA ASN A 10 -3.84 -15.13 -2.56
C ASN A 10 -3.09 -14.89 -3.88
N LYS A 11 -2.27 -15.87 -4.29
CA LYS A 11 -1.67 -15.88 -5.63
C LYS A 11 -2.75 -16.36 -6.59
N SER A 12 -3.32 -15.44 -7.35
CA SER A 12 -4.38 -15.74 -8.31
C SER A 12 -3.79 -15.72 -9.72
N SER A 13 -4.09 -16.74 -10.53
CA SER A 13 -3.75 -16.74 -11.95
C SER A 13 -4.94 -16.13 -12.69
N SER A 14 -4.80 -14.89 -13.16
CA SER A 14 -5.84 -14.22 -13.91
C SER A 14 -5.58 -14.43 -15.40
N SER A 15 -6.59 -14.92 -16.12
CA SER A 15 -6.56 -15.02 -17.57
C SER A 15 -7.52 -13.99 -18.17
N VAL A 16 -7.00 -13.07 -18.98
CA VAL A 16 -7.84 -12.15 -19.77
C VAL A 16 -7.82 -12.59 -21.23
N SER A 17 -9.01 -12.69 -21.83
CA SER A 17 -9.19 -13.06 -23.22
C SER A 17 -9.50 -11.79 -24.03
N VAL A 18 -8.56 -11.33 -24.85
CA VAL A 18 -8.74 -10.15 -25.73
C VAL A 18 -8.44 -10.56 -27.16
N GLY A 19 -9.44 -10.43 -28.05
CA GLY A 19 -9.27 -10.70 -29.48
C GLY A 19 -8.81 -12.13 -29.81
N GLY A 20 -9.34 -13.14 -29.09
CA GLY A 20 -8.98 -14.54 -29.28
C GLY A 20 -7.62 -14.96 -28.69
N LYS A 21 -6.87 -14.04 -28.07
CA LYS A 21 -5.62 -14.34 -27.37
C LYS A 21 -5.87 -14.38 -25.87
N ASN A 22 -5.40 -15.44 -25.22
CA ASN A 22 -5.46 -15.61 -23.77
C ASN A 22 -4.14 -15.15 -23.14
N TYR A 23 -4.19 -14.09 -22.33
CA TYR A 23 -3.04 -13.60 -21.59
C TYR A 23 -3.18 -14.06 -20.14
N ASN A 24 -2.33 -15.01 -19.76
CA ASN A 24 -2.22 -15.44 -18.37
C ASN A 24 -1.19 -14.57 -17.66
N PHE A 25 -1.62 -13.87 -16.62
CA PHE A 25 -0.71 -13.16 -15.75
C PHE A 25 -1.02 -13.51 -14.30
N LYS A 26 0.06 -13.68 -13.55
CA LYS A 26 -0.01 -13.91 -12.12
C LYS A 26 -0.34 -12.58 -11.45
N SER A 27 -1.43 -12.57 -10.70
CA SER A 27 -1.86 -11.42 -9.92
C SER A 27 -1.89 -11.75 -8.43
N HIS A 28 -1.85 -10.70 -7.63
CA HIS A 28 -2.01 -10.72 -6.20
C HIS A 28 -3.34 -10.07 -5.86
N GLN A 29 -4.23 -10.85 -5.23
CA GLN A 29 -5.59 -10.41 -4.92
C GLN A 29 -5.75 -10.15 -3.43
N CYS A 30 -6.53 -9.13 -3.09
CA CYS A 30 -6.95 -8.84 -1.73
C CYS A 30 -7.95 -9.89 -1.24
N SER A 31 -7.80 -10.34 0.01
CA SER A 31 -8.74 -11.28 0.64
C SER A 31 -10.03 -10.62 1.13
N TYR A 32 -10.05 -9.28 1.27
CA TYR A 32 -11.18 -8.53 1.84
C TYR A 32 -12.02 -7.78 0.79
N CYS A 33 -11.53 -7.63 -0.44
CA CYS A 33 -12.26 -6.94 -1.51
C CYS A 33 -11.80 -7.42 -2.90
N SER A 34 -12.48 -6.97 -3.95
CA SER A 34 -12.17 -7.33 -5.35
C SER A 34 -10.89 -6.68 -5.92
N TYR A 35 -10.10 -6.00 -5.10
CA TYR A 35 -8.85 -5.39 -5.54
C TYR A 35 -7.82 -6.46 -5.91
N SER A 36 -7.23 -6.34 -7.11
CA SER A 36 -6.13 -7.18 -7.56
C SER A 36 -5.06 -6.33 -8.24
N THR A 37 -3.82 -6.79 -8.15
CA THR A 37 -2.68 -6.08 -8.73
C THR A 37 -1.60 -7.08 -9.13
N TYR A 38 -0.82 -6.73 -10.15
CA TYR A 38 0.29 -7.55 -10.57
C TYR A 38 1.43 -7.58 -9.54
N PHE A 39 1.62 -6.49 -8.79
CA PHE A 39 2.76 -6.35 -7.90
C PHE A 39 2.39 -6.63 -6.45
N ASN A 40 3.11 -7.56 -5.81
CA ASN A 40 2.89 -7.89 -4.41
C ASN A 40 2.99 -6.67 -3.47
N TYR A 41 3.97 -5.79 -3.68
CA TYR A 41 4.15 -4.60 -2.83
C TYR A 41 2.96 -3.63 -2.90
N LEU A 42 2.26 -3.58 -4.04
CA LEU A 42 1.04 -2.78 -4.19
C LEU A 42 -0.11 -3.40 -3.40
N LEU A 43 -0.19 -4.74 -3.36
CA LEU A 43 -1.18 -5.44 -2.53
C LEU A 43 -0.89 -5.21 -1.04
N VAL A 44 0.35 -5.39 -0.59
CA VAL A 44 0.74 -5.12 0.80
C VAL A 44 0.40 -3.69 1.21
N ARG A 45 0.67 -2.71 0.33
CA ARG A 45 0.26 -1.32 0.55
C ARG A 45 -1.26 -1.18 0.62
N HIS A 46 -2.00 -1.86 -0.25
CA HIS A 46 -3.46 -1.87 -0.24
C HIS A 46 -4.01 -2.47 1.05
N MET A 47 -3.43 -3.53 1.60
CA MET A 47 -3.89 -4.14 2.86
C MET A 47 -3.97 -3.15 4.03
N ARG A 48 -3.14 -2.09 4.01
CA ARG A 48 -3.17 -1.01 5.00
C ARG A 48 -4.48 -0.22 5.01
N THR A 49 -5.28 -0.27 3.93
CA THR A 49 -6.63 0.34 3.91
C THR A 49 -7.64 -0.48 4.70
N HIS A 50 -7.41 -1.77 4.88
CA HIS A 50 -8.24 -2.65 5.72
C HIS A 50 -7.78 -2.66 7.16
N THR A 51 -6.47 -2.76 7.41
CA THR A 51 -5.92 -2.83 8.78
C THR A 51 -5.82 -1.46 9.45
N GLY A 52 -5.87 -0.37 8.68
CA GLY A 52 -5.65 0.99 9.18
C GLY A 52 -4.20 1.25 9.62
N GLU A 53 -3.26 0.36 9.31
CA GLU A 53 -1.86 0.51 9.69
C GLU A 53 -1.24 1.77 9.07
N LYS A 54 -0.65 2.59 9.95
CA LYS A 54 0.06 3.83 9.59
C LYS A 54 1.51 3.76 10.11
N PRO A 55 2.40 3.03 9.41
CA PRO A 55 3.78 2.82 9.84
C PRO A 55 4.64 4.08 9.76
N TYR A 56 4.23 5.10 9.00
CA TYR A 56 5.01 6.33 8.85
C TYR A 56 4.48 7.40 9.79
N SER A 57 5.25 7.79 10.79
CA SER A 57 4.93 8.88 11.73
C SER A 57 5.71 10.14 11.40
N CYS A 58 5.08 11.30 11.60
CA CYS A 58 5.77 12.58 11.61
C CYS A 58 6.59 12.71 12.92
N PRO A 59 7.84 13.20 12.86
CA PRO A 59 8.64 13.46 14.07
C PRO A 59 8.23 14.75 14.78
N HIS A 60 7.53 15.67 14.10
CA HIS A 60 7.19 16.98 14.64
C HIS A 60 5.75 17.06 15.20
N CYS A 61 4.86 16.15 14.82
CA CYS A 61 3.47 16.14 15.27
C CYS A 61 2.89 14.71 15.35
N THR A 62 1.62 14.59 15.74
CA THR A 62 0.92 13.30 15.87
C THR A 62 0.44 12.70 14.54
N TYR A 63 0.73 13.36 13.41
CA TYR A 63 0.33 12.88 12.09
C TYR A 63 1.01 11.55 11.75
N ARG A 64 0.22 10.60 11.25
CA ARG A 64 0.69 9.30 10.77
C ARG A 64 0.06 8.98 9.41
N SER A 65 0.81 8.30 8.57
CA SER A 65 0.43 7.92 7.21
C SER A 65 0.69 6.43 6.94
N SER A 66 -0.14 5.86 6.07
CA SER A 66 0.05 4.51 5.51
C SER A 66 1.08 4.48 4.37
N ARG A 67 1.51 5.65 3.88
CA ARG A 67 2.38 5.84 2.71
C ARG A 67 3.53 6.83 2.97
N LYS A 68 4.70 6.53 2.41
CA LYS A 68 5.92 7.35 2.55
C LYS A 68 5.81 8.68 1.81
N ASP A 69 5.24 8.69 0.61
CA ASP A 69 5.06 9.90 -0.19
C ASP A 69 4.10 10.89 0.47
N SER A 70 3.01 10.39 1.07
CA SER A 70 2.10 11.23 1.86
C SER A 70 2.78 11.81 3.11
N LEU A 71 3.65 11.04 3.79
CA LEU A 71 4.46 11.61 4.88
C LEU A 71 5.41 12.69 4.36
N LYS A 72 6.13 12.44 3.25
CA LYS A 72 7.03 13.44 2.66
C LYS A 72 6.31 14.75 2.33
N GLN A 73 5.12 14.65 1.71
CA GLN A 73 4.31 15.82 1.41
C GLN A 73 3.86 16.54 2.67
N HIS A 74 3.45 15.79 3.71
CA HIS A 74 3.13 16.36 5.01
C HIS A 74 4.34 17.07 5.64
N LEU A 75 5.55 16.51 5.58
CA LEU A 75 6.75 17.15 6.15
C LEU A 75 7.05 18.52 5.55
N LEU A 76 6.62 18.78 4.31
CA LEU A 76 6.77 20.10 3.69
C LEU A 76 6.07 21.18 4.51
N ILE A 77 4.97 20.88 5.21
CA ILE A 77 4.30 21.88 6.06
C ILE A 77 5.18 22.31 7.23
N HIS A 78 6.00 21.40 7.77
CA HIS A 78 6.92 21.70 8.87
C HIS A 78 8.19 22.41 8.39
N THR A 79 8.54 22.25 7.11
CA THR A 79 9.66 22.97 6.48
C THR A 79 9.25 24.39 6.05
N LEU A 80 8.03 24.55 5.52
CA LEU A 80 7.52 25.82 5.01
C LEU A 80 6.89 26.68 6.11
N VAL A 81 6.35 26.05 7.15
CA VAL A 81 5.92 26.69 8.38
C VAL A 81 6.74 26.04 9.48
N PRO A 82 7.78 26.70 10.03
CA PRO A 82 8.46 26.19 11.20
C PRO A 82 7.44 26.20 12.34
N THR A 83 6.76 25.08 12.53
CA THR A 83 5.94 24.85 13.71
C THR A 83 6.93 24.57 14.83
N ASP A 84 7.46 25.66 15.39
CA ASP A 84 8.19 25.64 16.64
C ASP A 84 7.30 25.01 17.70
N ARG A 85 7.91 24.19 18.54
CA ARG A 85 7.24 23.45 19.59
C ARG A 85 7.43 24.18 20.91
#